data_AF-A0A7V9Z7F9-F1
#
_entry.id   AF-A0A7V9Z7F9-F1
#
_cell.length_a   1.000
_cell.length_b   1.000
_cell.length_c   1.000
_cell.angle_alpha   90.00
_cell.angle_beta   90.00
_cell.angle_gamma   90.00
#
_symmetry.space_group_name_H-M   'P 1'
#
loop_
_entity.id
_entity.type
_entity.pdbx_description
1 polymer ?
#
loop_
_entity_poly.entity_id
_entity_poly.type
_entity_poly.pdbx_seq_one_letter_code
_entity_poly.pdbx_strand_id
1 'polypeptide(L)' 'MKLLGVSLLIGGLLMGVIIGIDILLMGFKLQQSLHNVINPFRVMETPELFILFSFLLLWVLNVLVTLFRQRQKKKQT' A
#
# COMPACT_ATOMS: atom_id res chain seq x y z
N MET A 1 13.72 11.79 19.93
CA MET A 1 13.95 13.02 19.13
C MET A 1 14.58 12.74 17.76
N LYS A 2 15.70 11.99 17.67
CA LYS A 2 16.38 11.73 16.37
C LYS A 2 15.55 10.89 15.38
N LEU A 3 14.96 9.78 15.84
CA LEU A 3 14.20 8.89 14.96
C LEU A 3 12.95 9.57 14.38
N LEU A 4 12.18 10.28 15.22
CA LEU A 4 10.99 11.02 14.78
C LEU A 4 11.35 12.11 13.76
N GLY A 5 12.43 12.88 13.99
CA GLY A 5 12.87 13.90 13.04
C GLY A 5 13.32 13.32 11.69
N VAL A 6 14.06 12.21 11.71
CA VAL A 6 14.47 11.50 10.48
C VAL A 6 13.26 10.93 9.74
N SER A 7 12.30 10.31 10.45
CA SER A 7 11.07 9.80 9.84
C SER A 7 10.24 10.91 9.20
N LEU A 8 10.16 12.08 9.83
CA LEU A 8 9.41 13.23 9.33
C LEU A 8 10.10 13.85 8.09
N LEU A 9 11.43 13.93 8.09
CA LEU A 9 12.22 14.33 6.92
C LEU A 9 12.03 13.37 5.74
N ILE A 10 12.14 12.07 5.98
CA ILE A 10 11.94 11.05 4.94
C ILE A 10 10.51 11.10 4.41
N GLY A 11 9.51 11.17 5.30
CA GLY A 11 8.11 11.28 4.91
C GLY A 11 7.82 12.53 4.09
N GLY A 12 8.38 13.69 4.48
CA GLY A 12 8.27 14.94 3.73
C GLY A 12 8.92 14.87 2.35
N LEU A 13 10.11 14.27 2.25
CA LEU A 13 10.80 14.07 0.98
C LEU A 13 9.99 13.17 0.04
N LEU A 14 9.50 12.04 0.55
CA LEU A 14 8.67 11.10 -0.21
C LEU A 14 7.39 11.77 -0.71
N MET A 15 6.70 12.52 0.15
CA MET A 15 5.52 13.28 -0.23
C MET A 15 5.82 14.32 -1.32
N GLY A 16 6.93 15.04 -1.19
CA GLY A 16 7.39 16.00 -2.20
C GLY A 16 7.66 15.35 -3.55
N VAL A 17 8.28 14.15 -3.56
CA VAL A 17 8.54 13.39 -4.78
C VAL A 17 7.24 12.92 -5.42
N ILE A 18 6.29 12.38 -4.65
CA ILE A 18 5.00 11.89 -5.17
C ILE A 18 4.21 13.05 -5.79
N ILE A 19 4.08 14.17 -5.07
CA ILE A 19 3.38 15.36 -5.57
C ILE A 19 4.11 15.94 -6.80
N GLY A 20 5.44 15.94 -6.78
CA GLY A 20 6.26 16.36 -7.92
C GLY A 20 6.01 15.53 -9.16
N ILE A 21 5.89 14.20 -9.02
CA ILE A 21 5.57 13.29 -10.13
C ILE A 21 4.15 13.56 -10.66
N ASP A 22 3.15 13.65 -9.78
CA ASP A 22 1.76 13.91 -10.20
C ASP A 22 1.62 15.21 -11.00
N ILE A 23 2.35 16.26 -10.60
CA ILE A 23 2.25 17.57 -11.25
C ILE A 23 3.14 17.64 -12.50
N LEU A 24 4.40 17.22 -12.43
CA LEU A 24 5.36 17.38 -13.53
C LEU A 24 5.19 16.33 -14.64
N LEU A 25 4.88 15.08 -14.27
CA LEU A 25 4.80 13.96 -15.22
C LEU A 25 3.37 13.69 -15.68
N MET A 26 2.39 13.79 -14.78
CA MET A 26 0.98 13.51 -15.11
C MET A 26 0.13 14.77 -15.34
N GLY A 27 0.65 15.97 -15.03
CA GLY A 27 -0.06 17.23 -15.26
C GLY A 27 -1.25 17.47 -14.32
N PHE A 28 -1.32 16.76 -13.19
CA PHE A 28 -2.40 16.94 -12.21
C PHE A 28 -2.28 18.27 -11.45
N LYS A 29 -3.42 18.83 -11.05
CA LYS A 29 -3.45 20.00 -10.15
C LYS A 29 -3.05 19.61 -8.74
N LEU A 30 -2.44 20.53 -7.98
CA LEU A 30 -2.07 20.34 -6.57
C LEU A 30 -3.20 19.74 -5.71
N GLN A 31 -4.42 20.25 -5.83
CA GLN A 31 -5.58 19.74 -5.08
C GLN A 31 -5.94 18.29 -5.45
N GLN A 32 -5.76 17.93 -6.72
CA GLN A 32 -6.04 16.59 -7.20
C GLN A 32 -4.94 15.61 -6.77
N SER A 33 -3.67 16.02 -6.84
CA SER A 33 -2.56 15.22 -6.32
C SER A 33 -2.70 14.95 -4.81
N LEU A 34 -3.05 15.97 -4.01
CA LEU A 34 -3.30 15.76 -2.58
C LEU A 34 -4.45 14.76 -2.32
N HIS A 35 -5.52 14.84 -3.10
CA HIS A 35 -6.63 13.90 -2.99
C HIS A 35 -6.24 12.48 -3.46
N ASN A 36 -5.37 12.38 -4.46
CA ASN A 36 -4.83 11.13 -4.99
C ASN A 36 -3.92 10.43 -3.97
N VAL A 37 -3.06 11.20 -3.29
CA VAL A 37 -2.17 10.71 -2.24
C VAL A 37 -2.96 10.20 -1.02
N ILE A 38 -4.07 10.87 -0.66
CA ILE A 38 -4.93 10.44 0.45
C ILE A 38 -5.73 9.19 0.09
N ASN A 39 -6.21 9.10 -1.15
CA ASN A 39 -6.99 7.97 -1.63
C ASN A 39 -6.40 7.36 -2.92
N PRO A 40 -5.36 6.52 -2.80
CA PRO A 40 -4.66 5.94 -3.95
C PRO A 40 -5.55 4.96 -4.74
N PHE A 41 -6.55 4.33 -4.10
CA PHE A 41 -7.44 3.38 -4.77
C PHE A 41 -8.34 4.02 -5.84
N ARG A 42 -8.58 5.33 -5.75
CA ARG A 42 -9.38 6.05 -6.76
C ARG A 42 -8.64 6.24 -8.08
N VAL A 43 -7.31 6.29 -8.01
CA VAL A 43 -6.43 6.63 -9.13
C VAL A 43 -5.80 5.39 -9.75
N MET A 44 -5.85 4.28 -9.02
CA MET A 44 -5.25 3.02 -9.41
C MET A 44 -6.02 2.42 -10.59
N GLU A 45 -5.29 2.07 -11.65
CA GLU A 45 -5.88 1.51 -12.87
C GLU A 45 -6.56 0.17 -12.57
N THR A 46 -7.58 -0.17 -13.36
CA THR A 46 -8.37 -1.40 -13.14
C THR A 46 -7.50 -2.67 -13.07
N PRO A 47 -6.47 -2.85 -13.93
CA PRO A 47 -5.55 -3.98 -13.83
C PRO A 47 -4.73 -3.98 -12.54
N GLU A 48 -4.30 -2.81 -12.05
CA GLU A 48 -3.50 -2.70 -10.84
C GLU A 48 -4.30 -3.09 -9.60
N LEU A 49 -5.55 -2.63 -9.50
CA LEU A 49 -6.49 -3.03 -8.45
C LEU A 49 -6.72 -4.55 -8.46
N PHE A 50 -6.88 -5.13 -9.66
CA PHE A 50 -7.06 -6.58 -9.81
C PHE A 50 -5.85 -7.37 -9.30
N ILE A 51 -4.63 -6.93 -9.63
CA ILE A 51 -3.39 -7.56 -9.18
C ILE A 51 -3.26 -7.45 -7.65
N LEU A 52 -3.50 -6.27 -7.09
CA LEU A 52 -3.41 -6.02 -5.65
C LEU A 52 -4.43 -6.87 -4.87
N PHE A 53 -5.67 -6.94 -5.36
CA PHE A 53 -6.70 -7.78 -4.78
C PHE A 53 -6.36 -9.27 -4.87
N SER A 54 -5.89 -9.73 -6.03
CA SER A 54 -5.48 -11.13 -6.22
C SER A 54 -4.33 -11.52 -5.30
N PHE A 55 -3.35 -10.62 -5.11
CA PHE A 55 -2.24 -10.83 -4.20
C PHE A 55 -2.70 -10.91 -2.74
N LEU A 56 -3.56 -9.99 -2.30
CA LEU A 56 -4.16 -10.02 -0.97
C LEU A 56 -4.96 -11.30 -0.73
N LEU A 57 -5.74 -11.74 -1.72
CA LEU A 57 -6.51 -12.99 -1.65
C LEU A 57 -5.59 -14.19 -1.44
N LEU A 58 -4.53 -14.32 -2.25
CA LEU A 58 -3.55 -15.40 -2.12
C LEU A 58 -2.85 -15.38 -0.76
N TRP A 59 -2.52 -14.19 -0.26
CA TRP A 59 -1.92 -14.04 1.05
C TRP A 59 -2.87 -14.51 2.16
N VAL A 60 -4.14 -14.10 2.14
CA VAL A 60 -5.16 -14.55 3.10
C VAL A 60 -5.35 -16.06 3.02
N LEU A 61 -5.43 -16.63 1.82
CA LEU A 61 -5.54 -18.08 1.63
C LEU A 61 -4.35 -18.82 2.23
N ASN A 62 -3.13 -18.31 2.03
CA ASN A 62 -1.92 -18.90 2.62
C ASN A 62 -1.96 -18.85 4.15
N VAL A 63 -2.37 -17.72 4.73
CA VAL A 63 -2.56 -17.58 6.18
C VAL A 63 -3.61 -18.56 6.69
N LEU A 64 -4.74 -18.71 5.98
CA LEU A 64 -5.77 -19.68 6.37
C LEU A 64 -5.26 -21.11 6.31
N VAL A 65 -4.61 -21.53 5.21
CA VAL A 65 -4.06 -22.88 5.05
C VAL A 65 -3.03 -23.19 6.14
N THR A 66 -2.13 -22.25 6.43
CA THR A 66 -1.14 -22.43 7.50
C THR A 66 -1.80 -22.56 8.87
N LEU A 67 -2.81 -21.75 9.18
CA LEU A 67 -3.58 -21.86 10.42
C LEU A 67 -4.34 -23.19 10.51
N PHE A 68 -5.02 -23.63 9.44
CA PHE A 68 -5.71 -24.92 9.40
C PHE A 68 -4.75 -26.10 9.59
N ARG A 69 -3.58 -26.06 8.94
CA ARG A 69 -2.56 -27.10 9.08
C ARG A 69 -1.97 -27.15 10.49
N GLN A 70 -1.78 -26.00 11.13
CA GLN A 70 -1.37 -25.93 12.54
C GLN A 70 -2.44 -26.50 13.49
N ARG A 71 -3.72 -26.23 13.23
CA ARG A 71 -4.85 -26.76 14.01
C ARG A 71 -4.96 -28.29 13.91
N GLN A 72 -4.72 -28.85 12.72
CA GLN A 72 -4.73 -30.30 12.50
C GLN A 72 -3.57 -31.00 13.22
N LYS A 73 -2.35 -30.46 13.16
CA LYS A 73 -1.19 -31.02 13.88
C LYS A 73 -1.39 -31.03 15.41
N LYS A 74 -2.07 -30.02 15.96
CA LYS A 74 -2.36 -29.90 17.39
C LYS A 74 -3.48 -30.84 17.89
N LYS A 75 -4.25 -31.43 16.98
CA LYS A 75 -5.34 -32.39 17.30
C LYS A 75 -4.87 -33.86 17.27
N GLN A 76 -3.64 -34.11 16.81
CA GLN A 76 -3.04 -35.45 16.67
C GLN A 76 -1.97 -35.76 17.74
N THR A 77 -1.70 -34.85 18.68
CA THR A 77 -0.89 -35.09 19.89
C THR A 77 -1.81 -35.09 21.10
#